data_AF-A0A4V1UEU1-F1
#
_entry.id   AF-A0A4V1UEU1-F1
#
_cell.length_a   1.000
_cell.length_b   1.000
_cell.length_c   1.000
_cell.angle_alpha   90.00
_cell.angle_beta   90.00
_cell.angle_gamma   90.00
#
_symmetry.space_group_name_H-M   'P 1'
#
loop_
_entity.id
_entity.type
_entity.pdbx_description
1 polymer ?
#
loop_
_entity_poly.entity_id
_entity_poly.type
_entity_poly.pdbx_seq_one_letter_code
_entity_poly.pdbx_strand_id
1 'polypeptide(L)' 'MGALRSDIAARVERIQAGSIDNIVLKLSGGVTVQWGSAEDSANKAQVLEILLDQDVSEIDVSVPGRPTTR' A
#
# COMPACT_ATOMS: atom_id res chain seq x y z
N MET A 1 -5.41 6.69 15.73
CA MET A 1 -6.28 5.50 15.64
C MET A 1 -6.42 5.11 14.18
N GLY A 2 -5.83 3.96 13.81
CA GLY A 2 -6.06 3.18 12.58
C GLY A 2 -6.04 3.90 11.23
N ALA A 3 -4.85 4.16 10.67
CA ALA A 3 -4.68 4.79 9.35
C ALA A 3 -4.96 3.88 8.14
N LEU A 4 -5.45 2.66 8.37
CA LEU A 4 -5.87 1.73 7.32
C LEU A 4 -7.33 1.36 7.62
N ARG A 5 -8.23 1.53 6.65
CA ARG A 5 -9.57 0.97 6.79
C ARG A 5 -9.48 -0.54 6.89
N SER A 6 -10.42 -1.13 7.63
CA SER A 6 -10.44 -2.56 7.98
C SER A 6 -10.44 -3.48 6.74
N ASP A 7 -10.96 -3.01 5.62
CA ASP A 7 -10.99 -3.68 4.32
C ASP A 7 -9.60 -3.88 3.69
N ILE A 8 -8.73 -2.86 3.71
CA ILE A 8 -7.33 -3.01 3.30
C ILE A 8 -6.55 -3.80 4.35
N ALA A 9 -6.74 -3.49 5.63
CA ALA A 9 -6.07 -4.22 6.71
C ALA A 9 -6.36 -5.72 6.71
N ALA A 10 -7.58 -6.13 6.33
CA ALA A 10 -7.97 -7.53 6.19
C ALA A 10 -7.34 -8.23 4.98
N ARG A 11 -6.95 -7.47 3.94
CA ARG A 11 -6.23 -7.99 2.76
C ARG A 11 -4.71 -7.97 2.92
N VAL A 12 -4.18 -7.30 3.94
CA VAL A 12 -2.75 -7.31 4.22
C VAL A 12 -2.38 -8.62 4.90
N GLU A 13 -1.84 -9.55 4.12
CA GLU A 13 -1.36 -10.85 4.62
C GLU A 13 -0.06 -10.71 5.40
N ARG A 14 0.83 -9.80 4.97
CA ARG A 14 2.13 -9.61 5.61
C ARG A 14 2.64 -8.20 5.42
N ILE A 15 2.89 -7.51 6.53
CA ILE A 15 3.61 -6.24 6.55
C ILE A 15 5.10 -6.54 6.70
N GLN A 16 5.90 -6.08 5.76
CA GLN A 16 7.36 -6.05 5.87
C GLN A 16 7.80 -4.59 5.94
N ALA A 17 7.97 -4.10 7.16
CA ALA A 17 8.57 -2.78 7.41
C ALA A 17 10.06 -2.99 7.68
N GLY A 18 10.90 -2.62 6.70
CA GLY A 18 12.35 -2.65 6.88
C GLY A 18 12.84 -1.47 7.73
N SER A 19 12.20 -0.31 7.57
CA SER A 19 12.41 0.95 8.30
C SER A 19 11.13 1.80 8.23
N ILE A 20 11.03 2.87 9.05
CA ILE A 20 9.86 3.79 9.04
C ILE A 20 9.62 4.39 7.65
N ASP A 21 10.67 4.64 6.88
CA ASP A 21 10.65 5.17 5.51
C ASP A 21 10.51 4.10 4.42
N ASN A 22 10.57 2.82 4.78
CA ASN A 22 10.51 1.72 3.83
C ASN A 22 9.60 0.60 4.33
N ILE A 23 8.31 0.79 4.09
CA ILE A 23 7.23 -0.14 4.36
C ILE A 23 6.82 -0.79 3.05
N VAL A 24 6.76 -2.12 3.06
CA VAL A 24 6.25 -2.95 1.97
C VAL A 24 5.09 -3.77 2.51
N LEU A 25 3.95 -3.72 1.83
CA LEU A 25 2.76 -4.48 2.15
C LEU A 25 2.60 -5.60 1.12
N LYS A 26 2.49 -6.85 1.57
CA LYS A 26 2.09 -7.96 0.71
C LYS A 26 0.62 -8.25 0.94
N LEU A 27 -0.16 -8.15 -0.13
CA LEU A 27 -1.61 -8.36 -0.09
C LEU A 27 -1.98 -9.78 -0.49
N SER A 28 -3.13 -10.22 0.01
CA SER A 28 -3.80 -11.45 -0.38
C SER A 28 -4.16 -11.42 -1.86
N GLY A 29 -3.47 -12.23 -2.65
CA GLY A 29 -3.58 -12.23 -4.12
C GLY A 29 -2.24 -12.14 -4.84
N GLY A 30 -1.12 -12.02 -4.10
CA GLY A 30 0.23 -11.96 -4.68
C GLY A 30 0.69 -10.55 -5.05
N VAL A 31 -0.15 -9.53 -4.81
CA VAL A 31 0.17 -8.13 -5.07
C VAL A 31 1.16 -7.62 -4.03
N THR A 32 2.22 -6.97 -4.51
CA THR A 32 3.23 -6.31 -3.66
C THR A 32 3.05 -4.81 -3.73
N VAL A 33 2.91 -4.16 -2.58
CA VAL A 33 2.71 -2.71 -2.48
C VAL A 33 3.91 -2.07 -1.78
N GLN A 34 4.62 -1.20 -2.47
CA GLN A 34 5.64 -0.33 -1.89
C GLN A 34 4.95 0.89 -1.26
N TRP A 35 4.87 0.93 0.06
CA TRP A 35 4.21 2.00 0.81
C TRP A 35 5.17 3.15 1.18
N GLY A 36 6.47 2.86 1.26
CA GLY A 36 7.48 3.85 1.67
C GLY A 36 7.29 4.24 3.14
N SER A 37 7.07 5.52 3.43
CA SER A 37 6.87 5.99 4.81
C SER A 37 5.45 5.82 5.35
N ALA A 38 5.28 5.79 6.69
CA ALA A 38 3.96 5.85 7.33
C ALA A 38 3.31 7.25 7.23
N GLU A 39 4.03 8.24 6.73
CA GLU A 39 3.49 9.58 6.49
C GLU A 39 2.48 9.56 5.35
N ASP A 40 1.52 10.50 5.39
CA ASP A 40 0.44 10.59 4.41
C ASP A 40 -0.35 9.29 4.22
N SER A 41 -0.39 8.41 5.25
CA SER A 41 -1.03 7.09 5.16
C SER A 41 -2.48 7.17 4.68
N ALA A 42 -3.23 8.22 5.02
CA ALA A 42 -4.60 8.42 4.54
C ALA A 42 -4.67 8.66 3.01
N ASN A 43 -3.81 9.54 2.48
CA ASN A 43 -3.73 9.82 1.05
C ASN A 43 -3.24 8.59 0.28
N LYS A 44 -2.21 7.92 0.80
CA LYS A 44 -1.68 6.67 0.22
C LYS A 44 -2.73 5.56 0.19
N ALA A 45 -3.55 5.44 1.23
CA ALA A 45 -4.63 4.47 1.26
C ALA A 45 -5.67 4.73 0.17
N GLN A 46 -6.08 5.99 -0.04
CA GLN A 46 -7.02 6.33 -1.11
C GLN A 46 -6.45 6.03 -2.50
N VAL A 47 -5.17 6.34 -2.73
CA VAL A 47 -4.50 6.02 -3.99
C VAL A 47 -4.41 4.50 -4.17
N LEU A 48 -4.04 3.76 -3.13
CA LEU A 48 -4.00 2.30 -3.16
C LEU A 48 -5.37 1.68 -3.46
N GLU A 49 -6.46 2.19 -2.87
CA GLU A 49 -7.83 1.72 -3.15
C GLU A 49 -8.16 1.83 -4.65
N ILE A 50 -7.75 2.91 -5.32
CA ILE A 50 -7.98 3.11 -6.76
C ILE A 50 -7.11 2.18 -7.61
N LEU A 51 -5.86 1.96 -7.19
CA LEU A 51 -4.91 1.12 -7.93
C LEU A 51 -5.16 -0.38 -7.73
N LEU A 52 -5.75 -0.78 -6.61
CA LEU A 52 -6.13 -2.17 -6.34
C LEU A 52 -7.27 -2.67 -7.22
N ASP A 53 -8.05 -1.76 -7.81
CA ASP A 53 -9.05 -2.13 -8.82
C ASP A 53 -8.40 -2.52 -10.16
N GLN A 54 -7.10 -2.22 -10.33
CA GLN A 54 -6.34 -2.62 -11.52
C GLN A 54 -5.71 -4.01 -11.30
N ASP A 55 -5.72 -4.82 -12.36
CA ASP A 55 -5.10 -6.16 -12.38
C ASP A 55 -3.56 -6.03 -12.48
N VAL A 56 -2.95 -5.56 -11.39
CA VAL A 56 -1.52 -5.27 -11.30
C VAL A 56 -0.86 -6.10 -10.22
N SER A 57 0.39 -6.47 -10.44
CA SER A 57 1.14 -7.33 -9.51
C SER A 57 1.99 -6.50 -8.54
N GLU A 58 2.34 -5.27 -8.92
CA GLU A 58 3.14 -4.36 -8.11
C GLU A 58 2.54 -2.95 -8.10
N ILE A 59 2.45 -2.36 -6.90
CA ILE A 59 1.92 -1.00 -6.70
C ILE A 59 2.90 -0.20 -5.85
N ASP A 60 3.45 0.88 -6.37
CA ASP A 60 4.22 1.85 -5.59
C ASP A 60 3.37 3.06 -5.25
N VAL A 61 3.09 3.23 -3.96
CA VAL A 61 2.42 4.41 -3.36
C VAL A 61 3.34 5.15 -2.39
N SER A 62 4.67 4.96 -2.52
CA SER A 62 5.64 5.67 -1.68
C SER A 62 5.51 7.18 -1.83
N VAL A 63 5.18 7.64 -3.05
CA VAL A 63 4.89 9.02 -3.40
C VAL A 63 3.43 9.15 -3.86
N PRO A 64 2.50 9.64 -3.01
CA PRO A 64 1.08 9.70 -3.36
C PRO A 64 0.78 10.55 -4.60
N GLY A 65 1.65 11.50 -4.95
CA GLY A 65 1.52 12.31 -6.17
C GLY A 65 1.99 11.63 -7.46
N ARG A 66 2.74 10.52 -7.37
CA ARG A 66 3.30 9.80 -8.54
C ARG A 66 3.34 8.30 -8.30
N PRO A 67 2.18 7.64 -8.11
CA PRO A 67 2.17 6.20 -7.99
C PRO A 67 2.57 5.53 -9.31
N THR A 68 3.26 4.39 -9.22
CA THR A 68 3.59 3.55 -10.37
C THR A 68 3.05 2.15 -10.16
N THR A 69 2.46 1.56 -11.19
CA THR A 69 1.97 0.17 -11.18
C THR A 69 2.68 -0.66 -12.24
N ARG A 70 2.89 -1.96 -11.98
CA ARG A 70 3.45 -2.92 -12.94
C ARG A 70 2.68 -4.23 -12.96
#